data_AF-A0A920UZK9-F1
#
_entry.id   AF-A0A920UZK9-F1
#
_cell.length_a   1.000
_cell.length_b   1.000
_cell.length_c   1.000
_cell.angle_alpha   90.00
_cell.angle_beta   90.00
_cell.angle_gamma   90.00
#
_symmetry.space_group_name_H-M   'P 1'
#
loop_
_entity.id
_entity.type
_entity.pdbx_description
1 polymer ?
#
loop_
_entity_poly.entity_id
_entity_poly.type
_entity_poly.pdbx_seq_one_letter_code
_entity_poly.pdbx_strand_id
1 'polypeptide(L)' 'MYFDKFGIESACLRINSCFPEPTDRRHLATWMSFRDLVQLVERCLVSERVGHTVIYGFLITERFFL' A
#
# COMPACT_ATOMS: atom_id res chain seq x y z
N MET A 1 13.71 13.12 -5.20
CA MET A 1 14.63 14.09 -4.56
C MET A 1 15.62 13.45 -3.58
N TYR A 2 15.24 12.52 -2.70
CA TYR A 2 16.22 11.78 -1.85
C TYR A 2 16.84 10.57 -2.55
N PHE A 3 16.04 9.78 -3.26
CA PHE A 3 16.54 8.68 -4.09
C PHE A 3 17.52 9.18 -5.17
N ASP A 4 17.13 10.21 -5.94
CA ASP A 4 17.96 10.72 -7.05
C ASP A 4 19.27 11.39 -6.59
N LYS A 5 19.33 11.88 -5.35
CA LYS A 5 20.50 12.60 -4.82
C LYS A 5 21.40 11.73 -3.95
N PHE A 6 20.84 10.77 -3.21
CA PHE A 6 21.55 10.03 -2.17
C PHE A 6 21.39 8.51 -2.29
N GLY A 7 20.65 8.02 -3.28
CA GLY A 7 20.38 6.59 -3.45
C GLY A 7 19.51 5.98 -2.34
N ILE A 8 18.90 6.81 -1.49
CA ILE A 8 18.02 6.33 -0.41
C ILE A 8 16.73 5.82 -1.04
N GLU A 9 16.51 4.52 -0.95
CA GLU A 9 15.28 3.89 -1.39
C GLU A 9 14.13 4.20 -0.44
N SER A 10 12.92 4.34 -0.98
CA SER A 10 11.72 4.68 -0.22
C SER A 10 10.49 4.06 -0.87
N ALA A 11 9.76 3.27 -0.08
CA ALA A 11 8.42 2.82 -0.41
C ALA A 11 7.39 3.78 0.22
N CYS A 12 6.69 4.55 -0.61
CA CYS A 12 5.64 5.47 -0.19
C CYS A 12 4.29 4.75 -0.24
N LEU A 13 3.91 4.09 0.86
CA LEU A 13 2.63 3.39 0.97
C LEU A 13 1.50 4.38 1.26
N ARG A 14 0.55 4.50 0.32
CA ARG A 14 -0.71 5.20 0.55
C ARG A 14 -1.69 4.26 1.22
N ILE A 15 -1.61 4.21 2.54
CA ILE A 15 -2.49 3.43 3.40
C ILE A 15 -3.83 4.16 3.48
N ASN A 16 -4.87 3.53 2.94
CA ASN A 16 -6.23 4.03 3.04
C ASN A 16 -6.87 3.60 4.38
N SER A 17 -7.93 2.79 4.34
CA SER A 17 -8.70 2.39 5.53
C SER A 17 -8.21 1.02 6.03
N CYS A 18 -7.22 1.02 6.93
CA CYS A 18 -6.70 -0.22 7.51
C CYS A 18 -7.38 -0.53 8.85
N PHE A 19 -8.35 -1.45 8.84
CA PHE A 19 -9.17 -1.81 10.01
C PHE A 19 -9.38 -3.33 10.09
N PRO A 20 -9.77 -3.89 11.24
CA PRO A 20 -10.10 -5.32 11.35
C PRO A 20 -11.21 -5.72 10.37
N GLU A 21 -12.23 -4.88 10.22
CA GLU A 21 -13.38 -5.10 9.34
C GLU A 21 -13.85 -3.77 8.72
N PRO A 22 -14.43 -3.78 7.51
CA PRO A 22 -14.96 -2.57 6.88
C PRO A 22 -16.24 -2.09 7.59
N THR A 23 -16.14 -0.95 8.28
CA THR A 23 -17.27 -0.40 9.07
C THR A 23 -18.21 0.56 8.34
N ASP A 24 -17.89 1.00 7.12
CA ASP A 24 -18.67 2.01 6.38
C ASP A 24 -18.65 1.72 4.86
N ARG A 25 -19.63 2.23 4.10
CA ARG A 25 -19.72 2.07 2.64
C ARG A 25 -18.49 2.59 1.92
N ARG A 26 -17.81 3.61 2.46
CA ARG A 26 -16.52 4.09 1.93
C ARG A 26 -15.41 3.04 2.04
N HIS A 27 -15.43 2.25 3.11
CA HIS A 27 -14.46 1.16 3.32
C HIS A 27 -14.59 0.08 2.24
N LEU A 28 -15.75 -0.11 1.61
CA LEU A 28 -15.88 -1.06 0.49
C LEU A 28 -14.96 -0.76 -0.70
N ALA A 29 -14.53 0.49 -0.87
CA ALA A 29 -13.62 0.90 -1.94
C ALA A 29 -12.16 1.04 -1.46
N THR A 30 -11.95 1.35 -0.18
CA THR A 30 -10.63 1.79 0.31
C THR A 30 -10.10 0.95 1.47
N TRP A 31 -10.78 -0.13 1.85
CA TRP A 31 -10.36 -0.97 2.96
C TRP A 31 -9.20 -1.89 2.59
N MET A 32 -8.38 -2.17 3.59
CA MET A 32 -7.25 -3.09 3.54
C MET A 32 -7.13 -3.83 4.88
N SER A 33 -6.98 -5.14 4.83
CA SER A 33 -6.77 -5.93 6.05
C SER A 33 -5.37 -5.71 6.64
N PHE A 34 -5.18 -5.93 7.95
CA PHE A 34 -3.85 -5.87 8.56
C PHE A 34 -2.87 -6.88 7.93
N ARG A 35 -3.37 -8.05 7.51
CA ARG A 35 -2.56 -9.08 6.85
C ARG A 35 -1.98 -8.56 5.53
N ASP A 36 -2.78 -7.85 4.74
CA ASP A 36 -2.33 -7.33 3.45
C ASP A 36 -1.33 -6.19 3.62
N LEU A 37 -1.52 -5.34 4.64
CA LEU A 37 -0.55 -4.30 4.99
C LEU A 37 0.80 -4.90 5.39
N VAL A 38 0.80 -5.93 6.25
CA VAL A 38 2.03 -6.61 6.68
C VAL A 38 2.74 -7.25 5.50
N GLN A 39 2.01 -7.99 4.65
CA GLN A 39 2.59 -8.57 3.44
C GLN A 39 3.18 -7.51 2.52
N LEU A 40 2.49 -6.37 2.35
CA LEU A 40 2.98 -5.29 1.51
C LEU A 40 4.29 -4.70 2.05
N VAL A 41 4.35 -4.43 3.36
CA VAL A 41 5.57 -3.94 4.02
C VAL A 41 6.71 -4.97 3.91
N GLU A 42 6.42 -6.25 4.13
CA GLU A 42 7.42 -7.31 4.00
C GLU A 42 7.99 -7.37 2.57
N ARG A 43 7.14 -7.26 1.54
CA ARG A 43 7.60 -7.20 0.15
C ARG A 43 8.43 -5.96 -0.13
N CYS A 44 8.11 -4.82 0.46
CA CYS A 44 8.94 -3.62 0.36
C CYS A 44 10.31 -3.79 1.02
N LEU A 45 10.42 -4.60 2.08
CA LEU A 45 11.70 -4.84 2.78
C LEU A 45 12.57 -5.90 2.09
N VAL A 46 11.96 -6.91 1.47
CA VAL A 46 12.65 -8.04 0.85
C VAL A 46 12.99 -7.79 -0.62
N SER A 47 12.36 -6.82 -1.28
CA SER A 47 12.64 -6.49 -2.69
C SER A 47 14.11 -6.10 -2.88
N GLU A 48 14.77 -6.68 -3.87
CA GLU A 48 16.18 -6.38 -4.19
C GLU A 48 16.41 -4.90 -4.53
N ARG A 49 15.39 -4.24 -5.10
CA ARG A 49 15.36 -2.80 -5.36
C ARG A 49 13.94 -2.29 -5.18
N VAL A 50 13.79 -1.22 -4.41
CA VAL A 50 12.50 -0.55 -4.20
C VAL A 50 12.46 0.79 -4.93
N GLY A 51 13.62 1.41 -5.14
CA GLY A 51 13.72 2.75 -5.72
C GLY A 51 12.90 3.78 -4.93
N HIS A 52 12.21 4.66 -5.65
CA HIS A 52 11.18 5.53 -5.10
C HIS A 52 9.81 5.13 -5.68
N THR A 53 9.09 4.28 -4.95
CA THR A 53 7.84 3.69 -5.44
C THR A 53 6.65 4.15 -4.60
N VAL A 54 5.61 4.65 -5.27
CA VAL A 54 4.32 4.98 -4.64
C VAL A 54 3.39 3.80 -4.83
N ILE A 55 2.97 3.18 -3.73
CA ILE A 55 2.08 2.01 -3.76
C ILE A 55 0.75 2.38 -3.13
N TYR A 56 -0.35 2.07 -3.82
CA TYR A 56 -1.69 2.25 -3.30
C TYR A 56 -2.16 0.97 -2.64
N GLY A 57 -2.40 1.03 -1.33
CA GLY A 57 -2.94 -0.08 -0.58
C GLY A 57 -4.47 -0.08 -0.63
N PHE A 58 -5.06 -0.86 -1.52
CA PHE A 58 -6.49 -1.15 -1.54
C PHE A 58 -6.71 -2.64 -1.84
N LEU A 59 -7.78 -3.22 -1.27
CA LEU A 59 -8.23 -4.55 -1.64
C LEU A 59 -8.85 -4.49 -3.05
N ILE A 60 -8.58 -5.49 -3.91
CA ILE A 60 -9.29 -5.60 -5.19
C ILE A 60 -10.74 -6.02 -4.87
N THR A 61 -11.64 -5.05 -4.91
CA THR A 61 -13.08 -5.29 -4.97
C THR A 61 -13.51 -4.91 -6.39
N GLU A 62 -14.42 -5.69 -6.99
CA GLU A 62 -14.83 -5.54 -8.41
C GLU A 62 -15.37 -4.15 -8.79
N ARG A 63 -15.54 -3.26 -7.82
CA ARG A 63 -15.97 -1.86 -8.03
C ARG A 63 -14.87 -0.89 -8.47
N PHE A 64 -13.62 -1.31 -8.62
CA PHE A 64 -12.54 -0.40 -9.04
C PHE A 64 -12.26 -0.35 -10.55
N PHE A 65 -13.02 -1.10 -11.36
CA PHE A 65 -12.86 -1.16 -12.83
C PHE A 65 -14.02 -0.53 -13.65
N LEU A 66 -14.94 0.23 -13.03
CA LEU A 66 -16.00 0.98 -13.74
C LEU A 66 -15.95 2.47 -13.43
#